data_AF-A0A2E6BDS9-F1
#
_entry.id   AF-A0A2E6BDS9-F1
#
_cell.length_a   1.000
_cell.length_b   1.000
_cell.length_c   1.000
_cell.angle_alpha   90.00
_cell.angle_beta   90.00
_cell.angle_gamma   90.00
#
_symmetry.space_group_name_H-M   'P 1'
#
loop_
_entity.id
_entity.type
_entity.pdbx_description
1 polymer ?
#
loop_
_entity_poly.entity_id
_entity_poly.type
_entity_poly.pdbx_seq_one_letter_code
_entity_poly.pdbx_strand_id
1 'polypeptide(L)' 'MSQTYLTTDELSRRIKYDARTIRERLKDSVLIEGVHYIRPFGGRKILYIWESIETDMAMTSAAAFGIPIAQGGLRRG' A
#
# COMPACT_ATOMS: atom_id res chain seq x y z
N MET A 1 14.47 14.91 -3.22
CA MET A 1 13.38 13.90 -3.11
C MET A 1 13.94 12.59 -3.62
N SER A 2 14.30 11.69 -2.71
CA SER A 2 15.04 10.46 -3.01
C SER A 2 14.05 9.31 -2.97
N GLN A 3 13.55 8.85 -4.12
CA GLN A 3 12.71 7.66 -4.17
C GLN A 3 13.54 6.46 -3.72
N THR A 4 13.21 5.93 -2.54
CA THR A 4 13.89 4.76 -1.98
C THR A 4 13.30 3.51 -2.62
N TYR A 5 14.10 2.87 -3.47
CA TYR A 5 13.74 1.60 -4.10
C TYR A 5 14.13 0.45 -3.18
N LEU A 6 13.14 -0.35 -2.80
CA LEU A 6 13.30 -1.51 -1.94
C LEU A 6 12.93 -2.77 -2.69
N THR A 7 13.68 -3.84 -2.46
CA THR A 7 13.24 -5.18 -2.87
C THR A 7 12.11 -5.69 -1.96
N THR A 8 11.43 -6.77 -2.36
CA THR A 8 10.40 -7.40 -1.50
C THR A 8 10.96 -7.78 -0.11
N ASP A 9 12.22 -8.23 -0.03
CA ASP A 9 12.87 -8.61 1.23
C ASP A 9 13.22 -7.41 2.11
N GLU A 10 13.63 -6.30 1.51
CA GLU A 10 13.91 -5.09 2.29
C GLU A 10 12.62 -4.44 2.77
N LEU A 11 11.59 -4.44 1.94
CA LEU A 11 10.26 -3.96 2.32
C LEU A 11 9.70 -4.81 3.46
N SER A 12 9.76 -6.15 3.36
CA SER A 12 9.27 -7.08 4.39
C SER A 12 9.90 -6.81 5.75
N ARG A 13 11.22 -6.59 5.81
CA ARG A 13 11.93 -6.21 7.05
C ARG A 13 11.50 -4.85 7.59
N ARG A 14 11.22 -3.89 6.72
CA ARG A 14 10.91 -2.50 7.10
C ARG A 14 9.51 -2.34 7.68
N ILE A 15 8.50 -2.93 7.05
CA ILE A 15 7.11 -2.93 7.56
C ILE A 15 6.81 -4.12 8.47
N LYS A 16 7.79 -5.00 8.69
CA LYS A 16 7.68 -6.24 9.47
C LYS A 16 6.55 -7.17 9.01
N TYR A 17 6.27 -7.17 7.72
CA TYR A 17 5.35 -8.11 7.08
C TYR A 17 6.10 -9.23 6.39
N ASP A 18 5.45 -10.36 6.16
CA ASP A 18 6.03 -11.43 5.36
C ASP A 18 6.04 -11.07 3.86
N ALA A 19 7.11 -11.45 3.15
CA ALA A 19 7.25 -11.22 1.71
C ALA A 19 6.09 -11.82 0.89
N ARG A 20 5.54 -12.93 1.35
CA ARG A 20 4.36 -13.57 0.78
C ARG A 20 3.13 -12.68 0.93
N THR A 21 2.89 -12.17 2.13
CA THR A 21 1.77 -11.25 2.41
C THR A 21 1.85 -10.01 1.54
N ILE A 22 3.05 -9.46 1.33
CA ILE A 22 3.23 -8.30 0.46
C ILE A 22 2.84 -8.62 -0.99
N ARG A 23 3.21 -9.79 -1.52
CA ARG A 23 2.86 -10.20 -2.89
C ARG A 23 1.43 -10.65 -3.08
N GLU A 24 0.82 -11.28 -2.09
CA GLU A 24 -0.53 -11.87 -2.21
C GLU A 24 -1.63 -10.95 -1.69
N ARG A 25 -1.33 -10.04 -0.75
CA ARG A 25 -2.32 -9.13 -0.14
C ARG A 25 -2.12 -7.71 -0.63
N LEU A 26 -0.96 -7.12 -0.36
CA LEU A 26 -0.72 -5.71 -0.68
C LEU A 26 -0.69 -5.50 -2.20
N LYS A 27 -0.05 -6.40 -2.95
CA LYS A 27 0.02 -6.29 -4.42
C LYS A 27 -1.35 -6.27 -5.09
N ASP A 28 -2.29 -7.11 -4.66
CA ASP A 28 -3.62 -7.21 -5.27
C ASP A 28 -4.61 -6.18 -4.73
N SER A 29 -4.43 -5.69 -3.49
CA SER A 29 -5.38 -4.74 -2.89
C SER A 29 -5.00 -3.27 -3.06
N VAL A 30 -3.71 -2.92 -3.04
CA VAL A 30 -3.29 -1.50 -2.91
C VAL A 30 -2.13 -1.11 -3.83
N LEU A 31 -1.24 -2.04 -4.21
CA LEU A 31 -0.05 -1.65 -4.97
C LEU A 31 -0.31 -1.57 -6.48
N ILE A 32 -0.30 -0.34 -6.99
CA ILE A 32 -0.43 -0.05 -8.43
C ILE A 32 0.94 -0.07 -9.13
N GLU A 33 1.01 -0.74 -10.28
CA GLU A 33 2.21 -0.76 -11.15
C GLU A 33 2.53 0.65 -11.68
N GLY A 34 3.79 1.06 -11.58
CA GLY A 34 4.24 2.40 -11.96
C GLY A 34 4.15 3.44 -10.84
N VAL A 35 3.38 3.17 -9.76
CA VAL A 35 3.24 4.06 -8.60
C VAL A 35 3.93 3.46 -7.37
N HIS A 36 3.55 2.24 -7.01
CA HIS A 36 4.02 1.57 -5.79
C HIS A 36 5.16 0.60 -6.05
N TYR A 37 5.19 0.01 -7.23
CA TYR A 37 6.27 -0.84 -7.66
C TYR A 37 6.56 -0.64 -9.14
N ILE A 38 7.79 -0.89 -9.53
CA ILE A 38 8.27 -0.84 -10.90
C ILE A 38 8.98 -2.15 -11.25
N ARG A 39 8.93 -2.50 -12.54
CA ARG A 39 9.65 -3.64 -13.11
C ARG A 39 10.74 -3.12 -14.03
N PRO A 40 11.95 -2.85 -13.52
CA PRO A 40 13.01 -2.33 -14.36
C PRO A 40 13.49 -3.41 -15.35
N PHE A 41 13.76 -2.99 -16.60
CA PHE A 41 14.36 -3.79 -17.68
C PHE A 41 13.62 -5.08 -18.07
N GLY A 42 12.28 -5.13 -17.93
CA GLY A 42 11.49 -6.30 -18.35
C GLY A 42 11.84 -7.60 -17.62
N GLY A 43 12.64 -7.52 -16.56
CA GLY A 43 13.06 -8.65 -15.77
C GLY A 43 11.96 -9.14 -14.83
N ARG A 44 12.16 -10.32 -14.25
CA ARG A 44 11.29 -10.89 -13.20
C ARG A 44 11.40 -10.17 -11.85
N LYS A 45 12.32 -9.21 -11.71
CA LYS A 45 12.58 -8.51 -10.46
C LYS A 45 11.65 -7.30 -10.33
N ILE A 46 10.98 -7.20 -9.19
CA ILE A 46 10.11 -6.08 -8.85
C ILE A 46 10.83 -5.23 -7.80
N LEU A 47 10.84 -3.91 -8.02
CA LEU A 47 11.30 -2.93 -7.03
C LEU A 47 10.09 -2.15 -6.53
N TYR A 48 10.05 -1.89 -5.24
CA TYR A 48 9.00 -1.17 -4.55
C TYR A 48 9.48 0.23 -4.18
N ILE A 49 8.59 1.22 -4.22
CA ILE A 49 8.89 2.60 -3.88
C ILE A 49 8.36 2.86 -2.46
N TRP A 50 9.25 3.08 -1.50
CA TRP A 50 8.88 3.27 -0.09
C TRP A 50 7.89 4.42 0.10
N GLU A 51 8.16 5.58 -0.50
CA GLU A 51 7.36 6.79 -0.28
C GLU A 51 5.90 6.62 -0.71
N SER A 52 5.66 5.95 -1.85
CA SER A 52 4.31 5.64 -2.32
C SER A 52 3.59 4.73 -1.33
N ILE A 53 4.29 3.69 -0.85
CA ILE A 53 3.73 2.71 0.11
C ILE A 53 3.44 3.38 1.45
N GLU A 54 4.34 4.23 1.95
CA GLU A 54 4.16 4.97 3.20
C GLU A 54 2.94 5.90 3.12
N THR A 55 2.79 6.62 2.01
CA THR A 55 1.65 7.50 1.75
C THR A 55 0.33 6.71 1.71
N ASP A 56 0.32 5.57 1.03
CA ASP A 56 -0.87 4.74 0.89
C ASP A 56 -1.26 4.05 2.21
N MET A 57 -0.27 3.60 2.99
CA MET A 57 -0.50 3.11 4.35
C MET A 57 -1.12 4.19 5.25
N ALA A 58 -0.63 5.44 5.17
CA ALA A 58 -1.18 6.56 5.93
C ALA A 58 -2.63 6.88 5.50
N MET A 59 -2.90 6.90 4.19
CA MET A 59 -4.26 7.12 3.63
C MET A 59 -5.23 6.00 4.02
N THR A 60 -4.81 4.74 3.90
CA THR A 60 -5.62 3.57 4.24
C THR A 60 -5.88 3.50 5.75
N SER A 61 -4.90 3.84 6.59
CA SER A 61 -5.10 3.95 8.03
C SER A 61 -6.08 5.07 8.39
N ALA A 62 -6.02 6.22 7.72
CA ALA A 62 -6.97 7.30 7.89
C ALA A 62 -8.40 6.91 7.46
N ALA A 63 -8.54 6.12 6.38
CA ALA A 63 -9.82 5.59 5.93
C ALA A 63 -10.37 4.50 6.87
N ALA A 64 -9.52 3.64 7.44
CA ALA A 64 -9.91 2.60 8.40
C ALA A 64 -10.24 3.17 9.79
N PHE A 65 -9.65 4.30 10.17
CA PHE A 65 -10.07 5.10 11.34
C PHE A 65 -11.24 6.05 11.03
N GLY A 66 -11.68 6.10 9.77
CA GLY A 66 -12.95 6.68 9.38
C GLY A 66 -14.07 5.76 9.82
N ILE A 67 -14.53 5.93 11.06
CA ILE A 67 -15.87 5.56 11.49
C ILE A 67 -16.81 5.84 10.31
N PRO A 68 -17.58 4.86 9.80
CA PRO A 68 -18.69 5.20 8.94
C PRO A 68 -19.58 6.05 9.83
N ILE A 69 -19.61 7.36 9.59
CA ILE A 69 -20.60 8.21 10.20
C ILE A 69 -21.89 7.75 9.57
N ALA A 70 -22.52 6.77 10.21
CA ALA A 70 -23.90 6.44 10.06
C ALA A 70 -24.65 7.73 10.38
N GLN A 71 -24.87 8.55 9.37
CA GLN A 71 -25.95 9.52 9.34
C GLN A 71 -27.26 8.73 9.17
N GLY A 72 -27.55 7.89 10.17
CA GLY A 72 -28.89 7.47 10.46
C GLY A 72 -29.55 8.63 11.18
N GLY A 73 -30.53 9.27 10.54
CA GLY A 73 -31.31 10.28 11.22
C GLY A 73 -32.03 11.27 10.34
N LEU A 74 -32.90 10.82 9.43
CA LEU A 74 -34.17 11.52 9.26
C LEU A 74 -35.27 10.57 8.79
N ARG A 75 -36.04 10.10 9.76
CA ARG A 75 -37.33 9.44 9.55
C ARG A 75 -38.38 10.36 10.20
N ARG A 76 -39.39 10.71 9.39
CA ARG A 76 -40.72 11.28 9.71
C ARG A 76 -40.88 12.80 9.75
N GLY A 77 -41.94 13.21 9.06
CA GLY A 77 -42.60 14.51 8.95
C GLY A 77 -43.54 14.40 7.76
#